data_AF-A0A2I0WBB3-F1
#
_entry.id   AF-A0A2I0WBB3-F1
#
_cell.length_a   1.000
_cell.length_b   1.000
_cell.length_c   1.000
_cell.angle_alpha   90.00
_cell.angle_beta   90.00
_cell.angle_gamma   90.00
#
_symmetry.space_group_name_H-M   'P 1'
#
loop_
_entity.id
_entity.type
_entity.pdbx_description
1 polymer ?
#
loop_
_entity_poly.entity_id
_entity_poly.type
_entity_poly.pdbx_seq_one_letter_code
_entity_poly.pdbx_strand_id
1 'polypeptide(L)'
;MIRLEVKRGGAAARSAVAMVGRLVNEVVSFVLFSALDLLDAVLCLVFKLVDYAFESKWKPCYCSSSAREMITSSGNILISESGKSKIVFLSSTKLHLEEISDTLYSRPPLLFDISRSTMTDLRSLGFLRRSDGAAALAAAATAKRVRKSTTALTINSAIVEMLQGKIGGKQSQPVPRWSDCACKRCSGWCLAPSSSRVLLYAHSQFPPDGAAVEDVLFIHGFISSSSFWTETVFPNFSDTAKSRYRLFAMDLLGFGRSPKPADSLYTLREHVDMIERSVLQRHGVRSFHIVAHSLGSILALALAVKYPDAVRSLTLLAPPYFPVPKGEQGTQYVLRRVAQRRVWPLISLGASVACWYEHISRTVSLLMCKHHLFWEFIFRFFTRNRIRTFLMEGFFCHTHNAAWHTLHNVICGTAGKIEGYLDTVRDRMPSCAVTILHGTDDDLLPVSCSSAVKARIPRADLRVIDGKDHITIVVGRQKAFARELELIWEAANLKAK
;
A
#
# COMPACT_ATOMS: atom_id res chain seq x y z
N MET A 1 -41.69 -18.17 -31.11
CA MET A 1 -41.86 -18.30 -29.64
C MET A 1 -40.86 -19.27 -29.02
N ILE A 2 -40.77 -20.51 -29.49
CA ILE A 2 -39.93 -21.60 -28.90
C ILE A 2 -38.42 -21.23 -28.78
N ARG A 3 -37.86 -20.51 -29.76
CA ARG A 3 -36.43 -20.09 -29.75
C ARG A 3 -36.11 -18.99 -28.71
N LEU A 4 -37.12 -18.24 -28.26
CA LEU A 4 -36.99 -17.20 -27.22
C LEU A 4 -37.15 -17.80 -25.81
N GLU A 5 -38.00 -18.82 -25.64
CA GLU A 5 -38.14 -19.55 -24.37
C GLU A 5 -36.90 -20.39 -24.03
N VAL A 6 -36.28 -21.04 -25.02
CA VAL A 6 -35.01 -21.79 -24.81
C VAL A 6 -33.86 -20.84 -24.42
N LYS A 7 -33.78 -19.64 -25.01
CA LYS A 7 -32.81 -18.61 -24.61
C LYS A 7 -33.07 -18.07 -23.19
N ARG A 8 -34.34 -17.89 -22.80
CA ARG A 8 -34.74 -17.49 -21.43
C ARG A 8 -34.44 -18.58 -20.40
N GLY A 9 -34.72 -19.85 -20.71
CA GLY A 9 -34.42 -21.00 -19.85
C GLY A 9 -32.92 -21.19 -19.63
N GLY A 10 -32.10 -21.04 -20.67
CA GLY A 10 -30.63 -21.10 -20.55
C GLY A 10 -30.01 -19.90 -19.84
N ALA A 11 -30.64 -18.72 -19.87
CA ALA A 11 -30.24 -17.57 -19.06
C ALA A 11 -30.62 -17.74 -17.58
N ALA A 12 -31.81 -18.25 -17.30
CA ALA A 12 -32.27 -18.56 -15.94
C ALA A 12 -31.44 -19.66 -15.28
N ALA A 13 -31.12 -20.74 -16.01
CA ALA A 13 -30.27 -21.82 -15.51
C ALA A 13 -28.83 -21.34 -15.22
N ARG A 14 -28.23 -20.53 -16.12
CA ARG A 14 -26.91 -19.91 -15.86
C ARG A 14 -26.94 -18.95 -14.67
N SER A 15 -28.04 -18.19 -14.51
CA SER A 15 -28.26 -17.32 -13.35
C SER A 15 -28.39 -18.11 -12.06
N ALA A 16 -29.09 -19.24 -12.07
CA ALA A 16 -29.25 -20.13 -10.92
C ALA A 16 -27.92 -20.80 -10.53
N VAL A 17 -27.16 -21.33 -11.49
CA VAL A 17 -25.83 -21.92 -11.25
C VAL A 17 -24.86 -20.87 -10.70
N ALA A 18 -24.84 -19.66 -11.26
CA ALA A 18 -24.02 -18.57 -10.75
C ALA A 18 -24.45 -18.14 -9.33
N MET A 19 -25.76 -18.19 -9.02
CA MET A 19 -26.29 -17.89 -7.69
C MET A 19 -25.89 -18.96 -6.67
N VAL A 20 -26.01 -20.24 -7.01
CA VAL A 20 -25.58 -21.35 -6.15
C VAL A 20 -24.06 -21.29 -5.93
N GLY A 21 -23.27 -21.04 -6.97
CA GLY A 21 -21.82 -20.87 -6.84
C GLY A 21 -21.42 -19.71 -5.93
N ARG A 22 -22.13 -18.57 -6.00
CA ARG A 22 -21.95 -17.46 -5.06
C ARG A 22 -22.30 -17.85 -3.63
N LEU A 23 -23.46 -18.50 -3.42
CA LEU A 23 -23.89 -18.92 -2.08
C LEU A 23 -22.90 -19.90 -1.44
N VAL A 24 -22.43 -20.89 -2.20
CA VAL A 24 -21.40 -21.84 -1.73
C VAL A 24 -20.12 -21.10 -1.36
N ASN A 25 -19.65 -20.17 -2.19
CA ASN A 25 -18.46 -19.37 -1.89
C ASN A 25 -18.65 -18.55 -0.61
N GLU A 26 -19.80 -17.93 -0.39
CA GLU A 26 -20.10 -17.17 0.83
C GLU A 26 -20.11 -18.06 2.08
N VAL A 27 -20.75 -19.24 2.03
CA VAL A 27 -20.79 -20.17 3.17
C VAL A 27 -19.40 -20.73 3.49
N VAL A 28 -18.66 -21.15 2.46
CA VAL A 28 -17.28 -21.65 2.64
C VAL A 28 -16.36 -20.55 3.15
N SER A 29 -16.51 -19.32 2.65
CA SER A 29 -15.79 -18.15 3.16
C SER A 29 -16.11 -17.95 4.64
N PHE A 30 -17.38 -17.94 5.03
CA PHE A 30 -17.77 -17.76 6.42
C PHE A 30 -17.11 -18.78 7.37
N VAL A 31 -17.14 -20.07 7.01
CA VAL A 31 -16.52 -21.14 7.81
C VAL A 31 -15.00 -20.95 7.88
N LEU A 32 -14.34 -20.69 6.74
CA LEU A 32 -12.90 -20.51 6.70
C LEU A 32 -12.45 -19.30 7.52
N PHE A 33 -13.07 -18.13 7.31
CA PHE A 33 -12.69 -16.90 8.02
C PHE A 33 -12.96 -17.02 9.52
N SER A 34 -13.99 -17.76 9.94
CA SER A 34 -14.23 -18.07 11.36
C SER A 34 -13.10 -18.92 11.96
N ALA A 35 -12.62 -19.92 11.23
CA ALA A 35 -11.48 -20.73 11.67
C ALA A 35 -10.18 -19.91 11.72
N LEU A 36 -9.94 -19.05 10.72
CA LEU A 36 -8.80 -18.12 10.71
C LEU A 36 -8.87 -17.14 11.88
N ASP A 37 -10.07 -16.70 12.26
CA ASP A 37 -10.28 -15.80 13.39
C ASP A 37 -9.84 -16.42 14.73
N LEU A 38 -10.12 -17.71 14.95
CA LEU A 38 -9.65 -18.47 16.10
C LEU A 38 -8.14 -18.70 16.04
N LEU A 39 -7.62 -19.08 14.87
CA LEU A 39 -6.20 -19.35 14.67
C LEU A 39 -5.34 -18.10 14.96
N ASP A 40 -5.74 -16.93 14.47
CA ASP A 40 -5.01 -15.67 14.70
C ASP A 40 -4.99 -15.27 16.18
N ALA A 41 -6.08 -15.56 16.92
CA ALA A 41 -6.14 -15.33 18.37
C ALA A 41 -5.18 -16.26 19.13
N VAL A 42 -5.08 -17.53 18.73
CA VAL A 42 -4.10 -18.48 19.30
C VAL A 42 -2.67 -18.03 18.98
N LEU A 43 -2.40 -17.70 17.70
CA LEU A 43 -1.09 -17.22 17.27
C LEU A 43 -0.67 -15.94 17.98
N CYS A 44 -1.60 -15.04 18.30
CA CYS A 44 -1.34 -13.87 19.13
C CYS A 44 -0.72 -14.23 20.48
N LEU A 45 -1.26 -15.22 21.19
CA LEU A 45 -0.69 -15.67 22.46
C LEU A 45 0.69 -16.29 22.26
N VAL A 46 0.85 -17.11 21.23
CA VAL A 46 2.14 -17.75 20.89
C VAL A 46 3.21 -16.71 20.60
N PHE A 47 2.93 -15.74 19.73
CA PHE A 47 3.92 -14.71 19.36
C PHE A 47 4.29 -13.80 20.53
N LYS A 48 3.36 -13.49 21.44
CA LYS A 48 3.69 -12.76 22.68
C LYS A 48 4.73 -13.52 23.50
N LEU A 49 4.56 -14.83 23.67
CA LEU A 49 5.51 -15.67 24.41
C LEU A 49 6.86 -15.78 23.68
N VAL A 50 6.84 -15.98 22.36
CA VAL A 50 8.06 -16.10 21.55
C VAL A 50 8.85 -14.79 21.54
N ASP A 51 8.20 -13.64 21.35
CA ASP A 51 8.88 -12.35 21.36
C ASP A 51 9.49 -12.03 22.73
N TYR A 52 8.78 -12.37 23.80
CA TYR A 52 9.34 -12.25 25.15
C TYR A 52 10.58 -13.15 25.32
N ALA A 53 10.51 -14.40 24.87
CA ALA A 53 11.60 -15.36 25.02
C ALA A 53 12.86 -14.96 24.23
N PHE A 54 12.72 -14.49 22.99
CA PHE A 54 13.85 -14.20 22.11
C PHE A 54 14.35 -12.75 22.16
N GLU A 55 13.46 -11.78 22.39
CA GLU A 55 13.81 -10.36 22.35
C GLU A 55 13.79 -9.70 23.74
N SER A 56 13.43 -10.45 24.80
CA SER A 56 13.31 -9.95 26.18
C SER A 56 12.43 -8.70 26.31
N LYS A 57 11.52 -8.50 25.35
CA LYS A 57 10.61 -7.36 25.26
C LYS A 57 9.21 -7.87 24.97
N TRP A 58 8.24 -7.41 25.75
CA TRP A 58 6.83 -7.55 25.41
C TRP A 58 6.51 -6.63 24.26
N LYS A 59 6.32 -7.19 23.05
CA LYS A 59 5.74 -6.43 21.95
C LYS A 59 4.22 -6.44 22.10
N PRO A 60 3.59 -5.26 22.21
CA PRO A 60 2.14 -5.20 22.24
C PRO A 60 1.61 -5.64 20.85
N CYS A 61 0.42 -6.24 20.82
CA CYS A 61 -0.17 -6.74 19.58
C CYS A 61 -1.44 -5.95 19.25
N TYR A 62 -1.68 -5.73 17.96
CA TYR A 62 -2.76 -4.85 17.52
C TYR A 62 -4.16 -5.44 17.76
N CYS A 63 -4.25 -6.76 18.01
CA CYS A 63 -5.50 -7.43 18.34
C CYS A 63 -6.04 -7.14 19.76
N SER A 64 -5.22 -6.61 20.68
CA SER A 64 -5.61 -6.47 22.10
C SER A 64 -5.13 -5.20 22.80
N SER A 65 -4.20 -4.45 22.21
CA SER A 65 -3.60 -3.27 22.84
C SER A 65 -4.32 -1.99 22.42
N SER A 66 -4.50 -1.07 23.37
CA SER A 66 -4.96 0.29 23.02
C SER A 66 -3.91 0.97 22.14
N ALA A 67 -4.34 1.78 21.16
CA ALA A 67 -3.41 2.51 20.27
C ALA A 67 -2.31 3.30 21.02
N ARG A 68 -2.61 3.68 22.26
CA ARG A 68 -1.74 4.43 23.17
C ARG A 68 -0.52 3.64 23.65
N GLU A 69 -0.64 2.36 23.96
CA GLU A 69 0.46 1.52 24.48
C GLU A 69 1.47 1.13 23.38
N MET A 70 0.98 0.98 22.14
CA MET A 70 1.79 0.61 20.98
C MET A 70 2.78 1.71 20.57
N ILE A 71 2.30 2.96 20.51
CA ILE A 71 3.06 4.11 20.03
C ILE A 71 4.12 4.55 21.06
N THR A 72 3.83 4.37 22.35
CA THR A 72 4.82 4.58 23.42
C THR A 72 5.97 3.59 23.36
N SER A 73 5.73 2.37 22.86
CA SER A 73 6.79 1.34 22.70
C SER A 73 7.72 1.60 21.51
N SER A 74 7.25 2.35 20.49
CA SER A 74 8.05 2.80 19.34
C SER A 74 8.74 4.15 19.56
N GLY A 75 8.68 4.72 20.77
CA GLY A 75 9.32 5.99 21.11
C GLY A 75 8.57 7.24 20.63
N ASN A 76 7.34 7.08 20.12
CA ASN A 76 6.53 8.16 19.57
C ASN A 76 5.49 8.67 20.59
N ILE A 77 5.10 9.96 20.51
CA ILE A 77 4.11 10.57 21.44
C ILE A 77 2.73 10.58 20.77
N LEU A 78 1.70 10.03 21.42
CA LEU A 78 0.31 10.09 20.95
C LEU A 78 -0.42 11.30 21.53
N ILE A 79 -1.09 12.09 20.69
CA ILE A 79 -2.11 13.07 21.12
C ILE A 79 -3.46 12.61 20.56
N SER A 80 -4.41 12.29 21.46
CA SER A 80 -5.78 12.01 21.07
C SER A 80 -6.58 13.31 21.01
N GLU A 81 -7.04 13.67 19.82
CA GLU A 81 -7.94 14.79 19.61
C GLU A 81 -9.15 14.26 18.82
N SER A 82 -10.37 14.46 19.33
CA SER A 82 -11.64 14.10 18.67
C SER A 82 -11.85 12.62 18.31
N GLY A 83 -11.20 11.68 19.02
CA GLY A 83 -11.41 10.23 18.83
C GLY A 83 -10.61 9.60 17.69
N LYS A 84 -9.66 10.33 17.09
CA LYS A 84 -8.66 9.80 16.13
C LYS A 84 -7.27 9.75 16.76
N SER A 85 -6.52 8.68 16.49
CA SER A 85 -5.15 8.50 16.97
C SER A 85 -4.16 9.22 16.05
N LYS A 86 -3.51 10.28 16.55
CA LYS A 86 -2.45 11.01 15.84
C LYS A 86 -1.09 10.77 16.51
N ILE A 87 -0.06 10.44 15.74
CA ILE A 87 1.34 10.46 16.22
C ILE A 87 1.89 11.86 16.07
N VAL A 88 2.54 12.31 17.12
CA VAL A 88 3.39 13.50 17.10
C VAL A 88 4.77 13.12 16.59
N PHE A 89 5.14 13.69 15.44
CA PHE A 89 6.50 13.71 14.96
C PHE A 89 7.10 15.11 15.17
N LEU A 90 8.34 15.15 15.68
CA LEU A 90 9.09 16.39 15.90
C LEU A 90 10.08 16.62 14.75
N SER A 91 9.82 17.66 13.96
CA SER A 91 10.82 18.26 13.07
C SER A 91 11.60 19.34 13.84
N SER A 92 12.76 19.75 13.33
CA SER A 92 13.69 20.72 13.95
C SER A 92 13.05 22.04 14.39
N THR A 93 11.88 22.39 13.85
CA THR A 93 11.16 23.64 14.17
C THR A 93 9.64 23.51 14.28
N LYS A 94 9.03 22.32 14.05
CA LYS A 94 7.57 22.14 13.97
C LYS A 94 7.08 20.81 14.52
N LEU A 95 5.97 20.84 15.24
CA LEU A 95 5.24 19.67 15.73
C LEU A 95 4.24 19.22 14.66
N HIS A 96 4.46 18.03 14.11
CA HIS A 96 3.62 17.48 13.05
C HIS A 96 2.82 16.29 13.56
N LEU A 97 1.49 16.43 13.56
CA LEU A 97 0.58 15.32 13.85
C LEU A 97 0.34 14.52 12.57
N GLU A 98 0.53 13.19 12.61
CA GLU A 98 0.20 12.28 11.52
C GLU A 98 -0.87 11.28 11.98
N GLU A 99 -1.95 11.18 11.20
CA GLU A 99 -2.99 10.17 11.40
C GLU A 99 -2.46 8.79 10.97
N ILE A 100 -2.51 7.82 11.87
CA ILE A 100 -2.31 6.40 11.57
C ILE A 100 -3.65 5.81 11.12
N SER A 101 -3.63 4.77 10.29
CA SER A 101 -4.87 4.07 9.95
C SER A 101 -5.49 3.40 11.17
N ASP A 102 -6.75 3.74 11.46
CA ASP A 102 -7.54 3.07 12.51
C ASP A 102 -7.69 1.56 12.26
N THR A 103 -7.53 1.09 11.01
CA THR A 103 -7.52 -0.34 10.69
C THR A 103 -6.39 -1.10 11.38
N LEU A 104 -5.29 -0.43 11.75
CA LEU A 104 -4.24 -1.04 12.58
C LEU A 104 -4.72 -1.33 14.00
N TYR A 105 -5.79 -0.68 14.47
CA TYR A 105 -6.23 -0.77 15.87
C TYR A 105 -7.61 -1.40 16.04
N SER A 106 -8.33 -1.62 14.94
CA SER A 106 -9.70 -2.11 14.96
C SER A 106 -9.83 -3.43 14.21
N ARG A 107 -10.19 -4.49 14.94
CA ARG A 107 -10.71 -5.74 14.38
C ARG A 107 -12.24 -5.73 14.55
N PRO A 108 -13.03 -5.54 13.47
CA PRO A 108 -14.48 -5.59 13.60
C PRO A 108 -14.93 -6.98 14.05
N PRO A 109 -15.89 -7.10 15.00
CA PRO A 109 -16.43 -8.38 15.42
C PRO A 109 -17.23 -9.03 14.27
N LEU A 110 -17.13 -10.37 14.19
CA LEU A 110 -17.64 -11.24 13.12
C LEU A 110 -19.11 -10.98 12.73
N LEU A 111 -19.93 -10.55 13.69
CA LEU A 111 -21.37 -10.32 13.51
C LEU A 111 -21.72 -9.00 12.82
N PHE A 112 -20.75 -8.09 12.62
CA PHE A 112 -21.03 -6.77 12.05
C PHE A 112 -21.29 -6.80 10.53
N ASP A 113 -20.59 -7.67 9.80
CA ASP A 113 -20.64 -7.69 8.31
C ASP A 113 -21.81 -8.51 7.74
N ILE A 114 -22.33 -9.51 8.48
CA ILE A 114 -23.48 -10.33 8.05
C ILE A 114 -24.75 -9.46 7.90
N SER A 115 -24.87 -8.38 8.68
CA SER A 115 -26.09 -7.58 8.69
C SER A 115 -26.27 -6.66 7.49
N ARG A 116 -25.23 -6.39 6.68
CA ARG A 116 -25.32 -5.34 5.64
C ARG A 116 -25.53 -5.88 4.24
N SER A 117 -24.72 -6.82 3.75
CA SER A 117 -24.89 -7.34 2.38
C SER A 117 -26.12 -8.24 2.28
N THR A 118 -26.24 -9.20 3.20
CA THR A 118 -27.34 -10.18 3.19
C THR A 118 -28.69 -9.52 3.50
N MET A 119 -28.76 -8.52 4.39
CA MET A 119 -30.02 -7.80 4.61
C MET A 119 -30.40 -6.87 3.46
N THR A 120 -29.44 -6.31 2.71
CA THR A 120 -29.78 -5.45 1.57
C THR A 120 -30.36 -6.27 0.42
N ASP A 121 -29.84 -7.49 0.20
CA ASP A 121 -30.37 -8.42 -0.79
C ASP A 121 -31.67 -9.10 -0.34
N LEU A 122 -31.83 -9.45 0.94
CA LEU A 122 -33.11 -9.95 1.47
C LEU A 122 -34.21 -8.88 1.50
N ARG A 123 -33.84 -7.60 1.63
CA ARG A 123 -34.75 -6.45 1.50
C ARG A 123 -35.13 -6.18 0.05
N SER A 124 -34.21 -6.31 -0.90
CA SER A 124 -34.51 -6.14 -2.33
C SER A 124 -35.38 -7.29 -2.88
N LEU A 125 -35.32 -8.46 -2.25
CA LEU A 125 -36.12 -9.65 -2.56
C LEU A 125 -37.45 -9.76 -1.79
N GLY A 126 -37.81 -8.78 -0.94
CA GLY A 126 -39.13 -8.71 -0.30
C GLY A 126 -39.39 -9.71 0.84
N PHE A 127 -38.38 -10.41 1.35
CA PHE A 127 -38.55 -11.43 2.40
C PHE A 127 -38.73 -10.88 3.83
N LEU A 128 -38.48 -9.58 4.04
CA LEU A 128 -38.65 -8.92 5.34
C LEU A 128 -39.78 -7.89 5.28
N ARG A 129 -40.88 -8.18 5.98
CA ARG A 129 -42.03 -7.28 6.10
C ARG A 129 -41.67 -6.08 6.98
N ARG A 130 -42.10 -4.90 6.54
CA ARG A 130 -41.89 -3.59 7.15
C ARG A 130 -42.30 -3.60 8.63
N SER A 131 -41.31 -3.55 9.52
CA SER A 131 -41.48 -3.23 10.94
C SER A 131 -40.98 -1.80 11.15
N ASP A 132 -41.88 -0.83 10.93
CA ASP A 132 -41.68 0.55 11.35
C ASP A 132 -41.69 0.55 12.89
N GLY A 133 -40.53 0.56 13.54
CA GLY A 133 -40.46 0.59 15.01
C GLY A 133 -39.08 0.50 15.67
N ALA A 134 -38.05 -0.04 15.01
CA ALA A 134 -36.74 -0.24 15.65
C ALA A 134 -35.65 0.79 15.25
N ALA A 135 -35.93 1.68 14.30
CA ALA A 135 -34.97 2.68 13.81
C ALA A 135 -34.93 3.98 14.65
N ALA A 136 -35.88 4.18 15.57
CA ALA A 136 -35.98 5.40 16.37
C ALA A 136 -35.19 5.36 17.70
N LEU A 137 -34.73 4.19 18.16
CA LEU A 137 -34.02 4.05 19.44
C LEU A 137 -32.48 4.00 19.31
N ALA A 138 -31.94 3.87 18.10
CA ALA A 138 -30.49 3.93 17.85
C ALA A 138 -29.98 5.33 17.46
N ALA A 139 -30.88 6.27 17.15
CA ALA A 139 -30.54 7.63 16.69
C ALA A 139 -30.52 8.70 17.80
N ALA A 140 -30.87 8.36 19.05
CA ALA A 140 -31.00 9.32 20.16
C ALA A 140 -29.82 9.37 21.15
N ALA A 141 -28.76 8.57 20.97
CA ALA A 141 -27.69 8.43 21.98
C ALA A 141 -26.35 9.14 21.65
N THR A 142 -26.26 9.97 20.60
CA THR A 142 -24.98 10.62 20.22
C THR A 142 -25.11 12.08 19.85
N ALA A 143 -25.91 12.84 20.58
CA ALA A 143 -25.86 14.30 20.61
C ALA A 143 -25.18 14.79 21.90
N LYS A 144 -23.87 14.53 22.07
CA LYS A 144 -23.06 15.22 23.08
C LYS A 144 -22.24 16.34 22.43
N ARG A 145 -22.79 17.54 22.58
CA ARG A 145 -22.22 18.89 22.47
C ARG A 145 -20.69 18.91 22.67
N VAL A 146 -19.93 19.04 21.58
CA VAL A 146 -18.48 19.29 21.65
C VAL A 146 -18.24 20.80 21.65
N ARG A 147 -17.79 21.29 22.80
CA ARG A 147 -17.36 22.67 23.06
C ARG A 147 -16.00 22.88 22.38
N LYS A 148 -15.89 23.86 21.47
CA LYS A 148 -14.60 24.32 20.93
C LYS A 148 -13.77 24.88 22.08
N SER A 149 -12.70 24.19 22.45
CA SER A 149 -11.65 24.70 23.33
C SER A 149 -10.32 24.50 22.64
N THR A 150 -9.78 25.57 22.07
CA THR A 150 -8.45 25.61 21.48
C THR A 150 -7.43 25.73 22.61
N THR A 151 -6.78 24.63 22.99
CA THR A 151 -5.61 24.68 23.88
C THR A 151 -4.35 24.59 23.04
N ALA A 152 -3.70 25.72 22.80
CA ALA A 152 -2.35 25.77 22.24
C ALA A 152 -1.37 25.21 23.29
N LEU A 153 -0.61 24.18 22.93
CA LEU A 153 0.33 23.50 23.81
C LEU A 153 1.75 23.93 23.42
N THR A 154 2.34 24.83 24.20
CA THR A 154 3.70 25.34 24.00
C THR A 154 4.69 24.33 24.60
N ILE A 155 5.53 23.70 23.78
CA ILE A 155 6.53 22.73 24.22
C ILE A 155 7.90 23.42 24.29
N ASN A 156 8.60 23.24 25.41
CA ASN A 156 9.93 23.78 25.68
C ASN A 156 10.99 23.17 24.73
N SER A 157 11.92 23.98 24.21
CA SER A 157 13.01 23.57 23.32
C SER A 157 13.92 22.47 23.91
N ALA A 158 14.07 22.40 25.23
CA ALA A 158 14.85 21.34 25.89
C ALA A 158 14.20 19.94 25.73
N ILE A 159 12.86 19.87 25.72
CA ILE A 159 12.12 18.62 25.50
C ILE A 159 12.27 18.19 24.02
N VAL A 160 12.32 19.15 23.09
CA VAL A 160 12.60 18.91 21.68
C VAL A 160 14.00 18.30 21.48
N GLU A 161 15.01 18.81 22.20
CA GLU A 161 16.38 18.27 22.12
C GLU A 161 16.53 16.89 22.79
N MET A 162 15.81 16.64 23.88
CA MET A 162 15.73 15.32 24.50
C MET A 162 15.05 14.28 23.58
N LEU A 163 13.96 14.67 22.90
CA LEU A 163 13.23 13.81 21.96
C LEU A 163 13.97 13.58 20.63
N GLN A 164 14.84 14.51 20.23
CA GLN A 164 15.76 14.34 19.10
C GLN A 164 16.98 13.46 19.44
N GLY A 165 17.08 12.93 20.66
CA GLY A 165 18.19 12.07 21.08
C GLY A 165 19.53 12.80 21.25
N LYS A 166 19.54 14.14 21.34
CA LYS A 166 20.79 14.92 21.48
C LYS A 166 21.38 14.88 22.90
N ILE A 167 20.57 14.58 23.92
CA ILE A 167 21.03 14.55 25.33
C ILE A 167 21.06 13.11 25.90
N GLY A 168 20.50 12.13 25.18
CA GLY A 168 20.52 10.71 25.55
C GLY A 168 21.17 9.85 24.48
N GLY A 169 22.50 9.80 24.47
CA GLY A 169 23.27 8.95 23.56
C GLY A 169 22.99 7.47 23.79
N LYS A 170 22.11 6.88 22.96
CA LYS A 170 22.10 5.46 22.59
C LYS A 170 21.32 5.32 21.28
N GLN A 171 21.95 5.62 20.14
CA GLN A 171 21.53 5.00 18.87
C GLN A 171 21.85 3.50 19.01
N SER A 172 20.88 2.73 19.50
CA SER A 172 20.99 1.28 19.57
C SER A 172 21.22 0.74 18.16
N GLN A 173 22.27 -0.06 17.97
CA GLN A 173 22.48 -0.74 16.71
C GLN A 173 21.20 -1.51 16.31
N PRO A 174 20.84 -1.57 15.01
CA PRO A 174 19.70 -2.37 14.57
C PRO A 174 19.97 -3.83 14.93
N VAL A 175 19.31 -4.33 15.98
CA VAL A 175 19.39 -5.75 16.35
C VAL A 175 18.48 -6.50 15.38
N PRO A 176 19.00 -7.46 14.60
CA PRO A 176 18.16 -8.28 13.73
C PRO A 176 17.12 -9.02 14.56
N ARG A 177 15.85 -8.99 14.13
CA ARG A 177 14.79 -9.77 14.77
C ARG A 177 15.04 -11.24 14.49
N TRP A 178 14.58 -12.12 15.38
CA TRP A 178 14.63 -13.58 15.14
C TRP A 178 13.84 -14.01 13.89
N SER A 179 12.91 -13.14 13.45
CA SER A 179 12.12 -13.27 12.23
C SER A 179 12.83 -12.82 10.95
N ASP A 180 13.92 -12.07 11.06
CA ASP A 180 14.60 -11.51 9.90
C ASP A 180 15.42 -12.59 9.18
N CYS A 181 15.46 -12.50 7.84
CA CYS A 181 16.42 -13.28 7.07
C CYS A 181 17.82 -12.68 7.26
N ALA A 182 18.77 -13.49 7.71
CA ALA A 182 20.14 -13.04 7.97
C ALA A 182 21.03 -12.96 6.71
N CYS A 183 20.49 -13.24 5.51
CA CYS A 183 21.27 -13.23 4.27
C CYS A 183 21.77 -11.82 3.92
N LYS A 184 22.93 -11.74 3.24
CA LYS A 184 23.59 -10.48 2.84
C LYS A 184 22.65 -9.48 2.14
N ARG A 185 21.65 -9.98 1.44
CA ARG A 185 20.66 -9.17 0.72
C ARG A 185 19.64 -8.52 1.66
N CYS A 186 19.09 -9.28 2.60
CA CYS A 186 18.07 -8.81 3.54
C CYS A 186 18.66 -8.02 4.71
N SER A 187 19.88 -8.34 5.13
CA SER A 187 20.60 -7.69 6.24
C SER A 187 21.70 -6.72 5.78
N GLY A 188 21.91 -6.54 4.47
CA GLY A 188 22.99 -5.71 3.94
C GLY A 188 22.98 -4.26 4.42
N TRP A 189 21.80 -3.73 4.76
CA TRP A 189 21.63 -2.40 5.34
C TRP A 189 22.09 -2.31 6.81
N CYS A 190 22.10 -3.42 7.57
CA CYS A 190 22.58 -3.45 8.95
C CYS A 190 24.11 -3.32 9.06
N LEU A 191 24.83 -3.74 8.02
CA LEU A 191 26.29 -3.80 7.98
C LEU A 191 26.95 -2.50 7.45
N ALA A 192 26.17 -1.54 6.95
CA ALA A 192 26.69 -0.29 6.41
C ALA A 192 27.24 0.64 7.53
N PRO A 193 28.28 1.47 7.28
CA PRO A 193 28.81 2.42 8.25
C PRO A 193 27.78 3.52 8.62
N SER A 194 27.87 4.05 9.85
CA SER A 194 26.86 4.89 10.54
C SER A 194 26.31 6.08 9.75
N SER A 195 27.13 6.69 8.89
CA SER A 195 26.74 7.86 8.07
C SER A 195 25.85 7.52 6.86
N SER A 196 25.74 6.24 6.47
CA SER A 196 25.01 5.77 5.28
C SER A 196 23.74 4.97 5.61
N ARG A 197 23.38 4.83 6.90
CA ARG A 197 22.51 3.75 7.40
C ARG A 197 21.01 3.84 7.09
N VAL A 198 20.51 4.97 6.59
CA VAL A 198 19.05 5.16 6.43
C VAL A 198 18.71 5.80 5.08
N LEU A 199 19.28 5.25 4.01
CA LEU A 199 18.88 5.58 2.64
C LEU A 199 18.30 4.35 1.97
N LEU A 200 17.32 4.57 1.10
CA LEU A 200 16.77 3.55 0.23
C LEU A 200 17.83 3.06 -0.74
N TYR A 201 17.78 1.77 -1.06
CA TYR A 201 18.49 1.24 -2.21
C TYR A 201 17.83 1.79 -3.48
N ALA A 202 18.61 2.48 -4.31
CA ALA A 202 18.18 2.98 -5.60
C ALA A 202 19.15 2.51 -6.68
N HIS A 203 18.63 1.79 -7.67
CA HIS A 203 19.36 1.49 -8.90
C HIS A 203 19.27 2.71 -9.83
N SER A 204 20.42 3.27 -10.16
CA SER A 204 20.55 4.45 -11.01
C SER A 204 21.21 4.09 -12.33
N GLN A 205 20.55 4.38 -13.45
CA GLN A 205 21.10 4.28 -14.79
C GLN A 205 21.34 5.70 -15.33
N PHE A 206 22.58 6.00 -15.71
CA PHE A 206 23.00 7.32 -16.21
C PHE A 206 23.32 7.26 -17.71
N PRO A 207 23.09 8.36 -18.45
CA PRO A 207 23.63 8.54 -19.78
C PRO A 207 25.16 8.39 -19.81
N PRO A 208 25.73 7.75 -20.84
CA PRO A 208 27.18 7.54 -20.94
C PRO A 208 27.98 8.84 -21.11
N ASP A 209 27.42 9.87 -21.76
CA ASP A 209 28.18 11.04 -22.21
C ASP A 209 27.85 12.35 -21.45
N GLY A 210 27.08 12.29 -20.37
CA GLY A 210 26.77 13.48 -19.54
C GLY A 210 25.98 14.61 -20.24
N ALA A 211 25.35 14.33 -21.39
CA ALA A 211 24.47 15.24 -22.12
C ALA A 211 23.24 15.69 -21.30
N ALA A 212 22.47 16.67 -21.79
CA ALA A 212 21.31 17.24 -21.09
C ALA A 212 20.41 16.17 -20.44
N VAL A 213 20.39 16.16 -19.10
CA VAL A 213 19.86 15.07 -18.26
C VAL A 213 18.45 15.39 -17.78
N GLU A 214 17.50 14.48 -18.03
CA GLU A 214 16.18 14.51 -17.41
C GLU A 214 15.99 13.35 -16.45
N ASP A 215 15.40 13.60 -15.29
CA ASP A 215 15.29 12.59 -14.23
C ASP A 215 13.96 11.83 -14.27
N VAL A 216 14.01 10.51 -14.11
CA VAL A 216 12.82 9.65 -14.04
C VAL A 216 12.88 8.76 -12.80
N LEU A 217 11.87 8.88 -11.95
CA LEU A 217 11.70 8.05 -10.76
C LEU A 217 10.73 6.91 -11.04
N PHE A 218 11.17 5.68 -10.75
CA PHE A 218 10.37 4.46 -10.83
C PHE A 218 10.07 3.93 -9.43
N ILE A 219 8.77 3.89 -9.09
CA ILE A 219 8.27 3.51 -7.77
C ILE A 219 7.47 2.20 -7.91
N HIS A 220 7.95 1.13 -7.27
CA HIS A 220 7.30 -0.18 -7.34
C HIS A 220 6.04 -0.28 -6.45
N GLY A 221 5.24 -1.33 -6.69
CA GLY A 221 4.04 -1.65 -5.92
C GLY A 221 4.30 -2.36 -4.59
N PHE A 222 3.22 -2.83 -3.96
CA PHE A 222 3.30 -3.57 -2.69
C PHE A 222 3.99 -4.93 -2.89
N ILE A 223 4.84 -5.34 -1.93
CA ILE A 223 5.57 -6.62 -1.96
C ILE A 223 6.34 -6.81 -3.30
N SER A 224 7.08 -5.77 -3.70
CA SER A 224 7.90 -5.74 -4.91
C SER A 224 9.26 -5.09 -4.63
N SER A 225 10.09 -4.91 -5.66
CA SER A 225 11.39 -4.25 -5.61
C SER A 225 11.66 -3.42 -6.88
N SER A 226 12.73 -2.64 -6.88
CA SER A 226 13.28 -1.92 -8.03
C SER A 226 13.59 -2.86 -9.19
N SER A 227 13.92 -4.13 -8.88
CA SER A 227 14.17 -5.19 -9.87
C SER A 227 13.01 -5.36 -10.86
N PHE A 228 11.77 -5.08 -10.43
CA PHE A 228 10.62 -5.07 -11.33
C PHE A 228 10.86 -4.16 -12.53
N TRP A 229 11.40 -2.96 -12.34
CA TRP A 229 11.66 -1.99 -13.41
C TRP A 229 12.97 -2.27 -14.15
N THR A 230 14.03 -2.60 -13.42
CA THR A 230 15.38 -2.77 -14.00
C THR A 230 15.48 -4.03 -14.86
N GLU A 231 14.72 -5.08 -14.54
CA GLU A 231 14.71 -6.34 -15.30
C GLU A 231 13.62 -6.41 -16.38
N THR A 232 12.68 -5.44 -16.39
CA THR A 232 11.61 -5.38 -17.39
C THR A 232 11.71 -4.20 -18.31
N VAL A 233 11.68 -2.97 -17.79
CA VAL A 233 11.51 -1.77 -18.62
C VAL A 233 12.86 -1.22 -19.08
N PHE A 234 13.83 -1.10 -18.16
CA PHE A 234 15.09 -0.41 -18.43
C PHE A 234 15.88 -0.98 -19.63
N PRO A 235 15.97 -2.32 -19.82
CA PRO A 235 16.70 -2.89 -20.95
C PRO A 235 16.06 -2.55 -22.30
N ASN A 236 14.76 -2.22 -22.31
CA ASN A 236 13.95 -2.04 -23.52
C ASN A 236 13.84 -0.57 -23.97
N PHE A 237 14.46 0.37 -23.25
CA PHE A 237 14.55 1.75 -23.72
C PHE A 237 15.48 1.87 -24.94
N SER A 238 15.12 2.77 -25.85
CA SER A 238 15.94 3.16 -26.99
C SER A 238 17.28 3.77 -26.54
N ASP A 239 18.29 3.74 -27.41
CA ASP A 239 19.58 4.35 -27.10
C ASP A 239 19.46 5.87 -26.90
N THR A 240 18.53 6.51 -27.62
CA THR A 240 18.16 7.92 -27.43
C THR A 240 17.57 8.18 -26.04
N ALA A 241 16.69 7.31 -25.54
CA ALA A 241 16.16 7.45 -24.20
C ALA A 241 17.24 7.21 -23.13
N LYS A 242 18.10 6.20 -23.32
CA LYS A 242 19.23 5.90 -22.41
C LYS A 242 20.27 7.03 -22.36
N SER A 243 20.42 7.80 -23.43
CA SER A 243 21.35 8.95 -23.47
C SER A 243 20.74 10.26 -22.97
N ARG A 244 19.42 10.36 -22.82
CA ARG A 244 18.72 11.57 -22.37
C ARG A 244 18.23 11.50 -20.92
N TYR A 245 17.79 10.33 -20.47
CA TYR A 245 17.14 10.18 -19.17
C TYR A 245 18.04 9.50 -18.14
N ARG A 246 18.12 10.07 -16.94
CA ARG A 246 18.68 9.44 -15.75
C ARG A 246 17.57 8.71 -15.00
N LEU A 247 17.64 7.39 -14.96
CA LEU A 247 16.58 6.54 -14.45
C LEU A 247 16.90 6.08 -13.02
N PHE A 248 15.95 6.24 -12.11
CA PHE A 248 16.07 5.84 -10.71
C PHE A 248 14.97 4.83 -10.35
N ALA A 249 15.31 3.56 -10.20
CA ALA A 249 14.40 2.55 -9.65
C ALA A 249 14.78 2.27 -8.19
N MET A 250 13.86 2.53 -7.26
CA MET A 250 14.13 2.43 -5.82
C MET A 250 13.37 1.28 -5.17
N ASP A 251 14.01 0.64 -4.19
CA ASP A 251 13.34 -0.25 -3.24
C ASP A 251 12.70 0.60 -2.13
N LEU A 252 11.41 0.44 -1.90
CA LEU A 252 10.68 1.17 -0.84
C LEU A 252 11.17 0.77 0.56
N LEU A 253 10.95 1.65 1.54
CA LEU A 253 11.30 1.39 2.94
C LEU A 253 10.62 0.07 3.40
N GLY A 254 11.39 -0.87 3.91
CA GLY A 254 10.86 -2.18 4.31
C GLY A 254 10.89 -3.27 3.25
N PHE A 255 11.22 -2.94 1.99
CA PHE A 255 11.18 -3.86 0.85
C PHE A 255 12.55 -4.00 0.19
N GLY A 256 12.70 -5.03 -0.64
CA GLY A 256 13.92 -5.32 -1.40
C GLY A 256 15.19 -5.27 -0.55
N ARG A 257 16.16 -4.47 -0.96
CA ARG A 257 17.45 -4.22 -0.31
C ARG A 257 17.43 -2.99 0.60
N SER A 258 16.33 -2.25 0.64
CA SER A 258 16.18 -1.06 1.48
C SER A 258 16.10 -1.39 2.97
N PRO A 259 16.40 -0.41 3.85
CA PRO A 259 16.34 -0.57 5.30
C PRO A 259 14.99 -1.09 5.79
N LYS A 260 15.01 -1.91 6.86
CA LYS A 260 13.80 -2.50 7.46
C LYS A 260 13.75 -2.24 8.98
N PRO A 261 13.80 -0.96 9.39
CA PRO A 261 13.83 -0.58 10.81
C PRO A 261 12.67 -1.21 11.60
N ALA A 262 12.98 -1.70 12.80
CA ALA A 262 12.00 -2.40 13.63
C ALA A 262 10.99 -1.46 14.32
N ASP A 263 11.38 -0.20 14.48
CA ASP A 263 10.66 0.90 15.13
C ASP A 263 9.83 1.77 14.16
N SER A 264 9.93 1.53 12.85
CA SER A 264 9.14 2.24 11.83
C SER A 264 7.71 1.72 11.76
N LEU A 265 6.78 2.65 11.59
CA LEU A 265 5.37 2.40 11.33
C LEU A 265 5.03 2.48 9.83
N TYR A 266 6.05 2.62 8.98
CA TYR A 266 5.97 2.68 7.52
C TYR A 266 4.85 3.61 7.04
N THR A 267 4.76 4.80 7.65
CA THR A 267 3.71 5.77 7.31
C THR A 267 3.94 6.34 5.90
N LEU A 268 2.91 6.93 5.32
CA LEU A 268 3.03 7.61 4.02
C LEU A 268 4.17 8.64 4.06
N ARG A 269 4.25 9.43 5.14
CA ARG A 269 5.31 10.42 5.32
C ARG A 269 6.68 9.77 5.37
N GLU A 270 6.87 8.71 6.16
CA GLU A 270 8.17 8.02 6.26
C GLU A 270 8.64 7.53 4.89
N HIS A 271 7.74 6.92 4.09
CA HIS A 271 8.06 6.52 2.72
C HIS A 271 8.48 7.70 1.84
N VAL A 272 7.70 8.79 1.84
CA VAL A 272 7.99 9.98 1.01
C VAL A 272 9.29 10.67 1.42
N ASP A 273 9.55 10.81 2.72
CA ASP A 273 10.77 11.45 3.25
C ASP A 273 12.02 10.57 2.99
N MET A 274 11.85 9.25 2.97
CA MET A 274 12.91 8.34 2.54
C MET A 274 13.21 8.46 1.04
N ILE A 275 12.20 8.58 0.19
CA ILE A 275 12.38 8.81 -1.26
C ILE A 275 13.09 10.14 -1.49
N GLU A 276 12.64 11.21 -0.82
CA GLU A 276 13.26 12.53 -0.91
C GLU A 276 14.76 12.48 -0.55
N ARG A 277 15.10 11.95 0.62
CA ARG A 277 16.50 11.92 1.07
C ARG A 277 17.38 11.04 0.19
N SER A 278 16.85 9.88 -0.21
CA SER A 278 17.64 8.83 -0.88
C SER A 278 17.79 9.05 -2.37
N VAL A 279 16.83 9.72 -3.01
CA VAL A 279 16.83 9.96 -4.45
C VAL A 279 16.97 11.44 -4.75
N LEU A 280 16.03 12.27 -4.27
CA LEU A 280 16.00 13.67 -4.67
C LEU A 280 17.21 14.45 -4.17
N GLN A 281 17.45 14.44 -2.87
CA GLN A 281 18.55 15.18 -2.24
C GLN A 281 19.90 14.55 -2.59
N ARG A 282 20.02 13.22 -2.50
CA ARG A 282 21.28 12.50 -2.77
C ARG A 282 21.79 12.69 -4.19
N HIS A 283 20.90 12.71 -5.19
CA HIS A 283 21.28 12.80 -6.60
C HIS A 283 21.02 14.18 -7.23
N GLY A 284 20.63 15.17 -6.42
CA GLY A 284 20.36 16.55 -6.86
C GLY A 284 19.21 16.65 -7.87
N VAL A 285 18.20 15.78 -7.77
CA VAL A 285 17.03 15.78 -8.66
C VAL A 285 16.14 16.96 -8.32
N ARG A 286 16.00 17.90 -9.25
CA ARG A 286 15.21 19.14 -9.06
C ARG A 286 13.89 19.14 -9.83
N SER A 287 13.82 18.40 -10.93
CA SER A 287 12.63 18.26 -11.75
C SER A 287 12.65 16.88 -12.40
N PHE A 288 11.53 16.17 -12.38
CA PHE A 288 11.51 14.75 -12.69
C PHE A 288 10.16 14.25 -13.20
N HIS A 289 10.20 13.13 -13.92
CA HIS A 289 9.05 12.31 -14.27
C HIS A 289 8.87 11.22 -13.22
N ILE A 290 7.63 10.80 -12.96
CA ILE A 290 7.35 9.68 -12.06
C ILE A 290 6.62 8.59 -12.84
N VAL A 291 7.10 7.35 -12.72
CA VAL A 291 6.42 6.13 -13.15
C VAL A 291 6.19 5.27 -11.92
N ALA A 292 4.93 4.96 -11.63
CA ALA A 292 4.59 4.30 -10.38
C ALA A 292 3.52 3.24 -10.56
N HIS A 293 3.69 2.11 -9.87
CA HIS A 293 2.77 0.97 -9.95
C HIS A 293 2.07 0.72 -8.62
N SER A 294 0.75 0.53 -8.65
CA SER A 294 -0.08 0.12 -7.52
C SER A 294 0.13 1.05 -6.30
N LEU A 295 0.56 0.52 -5.15
CA LEU A 295 0.99 1.27 -3.97
C LEU A 295 1.89 2.47 -4.32
N GLY A 296 2.83 2.29 -5.24
CA GLY A 296 3.72 3.35 -5.70
C GLY A 296 2.97 4.57 -6.24
N SER A 297 1.78 4.38 -6.81
CA SER A 297 0.93 5.48 -7.29
C SER A 297 0.45 6.39 -6.16
N ILE A 298 0.19 5.84 -4.96
CA ILE A 298 -0.15 6.64 -3.77
C ILE A 298 1.05 7.51 -3.38
N LEU A 299 2.26 6.92 -3.36
CA LEU A 299 3.49 7.64 -3.04
C LEU A 299 3.82 8.71 -4.09
N ALA A 300 3.58 8.40 -5.37
CA ALA A 300 3.75 9.32 -6.48
C ALA A 300 2.81 10.53 -6.39
N LEU A 301 1.55 10.32 -6.03
CA LEU A 301 0.60 11.40 -5.77
C LEU A 301 1.03 12.26 -4.57
N ALA A 302 1.51 11.63 -3.49
CA ALA A 302 2.02 12.37 -2.33
C ALA A 302 3.27 13.20 -2.68
N LEU A 303 4.18 12.67 -3.50
CA LEU A 303 5.34 13.40 -4.03
C LEU A 303 4.92 14.55 -4.95
N ALA A 304 3.93 14.33 -5.83
CA ALA A 304 3.39 15.38 -6.70
C ALA A 304 2.77 16.53 -5.91
N VAL A 305 2.07 16.23 -4.80
CA VAL A 305 1.53 17.25 -3.90
C VAL A 305 2.63 18.00 -3.14
N LYS A 306 3.71 17.30 -2.75
CA LYS A 306 4.85 17.89 -2.04
C LYS A 306 5.73 18.75 -2.95
N TYR A 307 5.86 18.38 -4.23
CA TYR A 307 6.69 19.06 -5.23
C TYR A 307 5.92 19.33 -6.54
N PRO A 308 4.86 20.15 -6.50
CA PRO A 308 4.01 20.39 -7.67
C PRO A 308 4.77 20.99 -8.86
N ASP A 309 5.79 21.82 -8.59
CA ASP A 309 6.60 22.48 -9.62
C ASP A 309 7.74 21.60 -10.15
N ALA A 310 8.11 20.54 -9.43
CA ALA A 310 9.20 19.64 -9.84
C ALA A 310 8.71 18.52 -10.78
N VAL A 311 7.47 18.07 -10.63
CA VAL A 311 6.95 16.88 -11.32
C VAL A 311 6.46 17.23 -12.74
N ARG A 312 7.23 16.80 -13.75
CA ARG A 312 6.95 17.06 -15.18
C ARG A 312 5.84 16.17 -15.74
N SER A 313 5.84 14.90 -15.37
CA SER A 313 4.79 13.95 -15.74
C SER A 313 4.59 12.89 -14.67
N LEU A 314 3.37 12.34 -14.65
CA LEU A 314 2.92 11.34 -13.70
C LEU A 314 2.29 10.16 -14.45
N THR A 315 3.00 9.04 -14.50
CA THR A 315 2.50 7.78 -15.08
C THR A 315 2.10 6.82 -13.96
N LEU A 316 0.80 6.57 -13.82
CA LEU A 316 0.21 5.73 -12.77
C LEU A 316 -0.27 4.40 -13.36
N LEU A 317 0.29 3.29 -12.90
CA LEU A 317 -0.12 1.95 -13.30
C LEU A 317 -0.99 1.35 -12.20
N ALA A 318 -2.23 0.98 -12.53
CA ALA A 318 -3.22 0.43 -11.60
C ALA A 318 -3.30 1.20 -10.26
N PRO A 319 -3.58 2.53 -10.26
CA PRO A 319 -3.66 3.32 -9.03
C PRO A 319 -4.81 2.83 -8.11
N PRO A 320 -4.54 2.51 -6.84
CA PRO A 320 -5.56 2.11 -5.88
C PRO A 320 -6.33 3.34 -5.36
N TYR A 321 -7.32 3.80 -6.13
CA TYR A 321 -8.22 4.87 -5.74
C TYR A 321 -9.67 4.40 -5.69
N PHE A 322 -10.21 4.30 -4.47
CA PHE A 322 -11.61 3.99 -4.24
C PHE A 322 -12.33 5.24 -3.73
N PRO A 323 -13.27 5.82 -4.51
CA PRO A 323 -14.11 6.91 -4.03
C PRO A 323 -14.89 6.45 -2.79
N VAL A 324 -14.66 7.15 -1.67
CA VAL A 324 -15.28 6.85 -0.38
C VAL A 324 -16.63 7.58 -0.30
N PRO A 325 -17.75 6.87 -0.04
CA PRO A 325 -19.04 7.52 0.17
C PRO A 325 -19.01 8.49 1.36
N LYS A 326 -19.74 9.60 1.24
CA LYS A 326 -19.86 10.59 2.34
C LYS A 326 -20.43 9.92 3.59
N GLY A 327 -19.76 10.11 4.72
CA GLY A 327 -20.18 9.55 6.01
C GLY A 327 -19.58 8.17 6.34
N GLU A 328 -18.83 7.55 5.42
CA GLU A 328 -18.09 6.32 5.72
C GLU A 328 -16.64 6.61 6.15
N GLN A 329 -16.10 5.76 7.03
CA GLN A 329 -14.68 5.77 7.36
C GLN A 329 -13.88 5.20 6.19
N GLY A 330 -13.13 6.06 5.50
CA GLY A 330 -12.40 5.70 4.27
C GLY A 330 -11.43 4.53 4.44
N THR A 331 -10.74 4.44 5.57
CA THR A 331 -9.77 3.37 5.85
C THR A 331 -10.45 1.99 5.87
N GLN A 332 -11.56 1.86 6.59
CA GLN A 332 -12.36 0.64 6.67
C GLN A 332 -13.08 0.31 5.36
N TYR A 333 -13.50 1.34 4.62
CA TYR A 333 -14.10 1.15 3.29
C TYR A 333 -13.08 0.57 2.30
N VAL A 334 -11.88 1.14 2.22
CA VAL A 334 -10.82 0.64 1.34
C VAL A 334 -10.36 -0.74 1.75
N LEU A 335 -10.20 -1.01 3.05
CA LEU A 335 -9.88 -2.35 3.55
C LEU A 335 -10.87 -3.40 3.04
N ARG A 336 -12.18 -3.13 3.14
CA ARG A 336 -13.23 -4.04 2.64
C ARG A 336 -13.25 -4.20 1.13
N ARG A 337 -12.79 -3.19 0.37
CA ARG A 337 -12.70 -3.26 -1.10
C ARG A 337 -11.49 -4.04 -1.57
N VAL A 338 -10.33 -3.83 -0.94
CA VAL A 338 -9.05 -4.48 -1.26
C VAL A 338 -9.01 -5.92 -0.73
N ALA A 339 -9.58 -6.18 0.44
CA ALA A 339 -9.56 -7.46 1.12
C ALA A 339 -10.97 -7.98 1.40
N GLN A 340 -11.69 -8.28 0.32
CA GLN A 340 -12.98 -8.95 0.42
C GLN A 340 -12.78 -10.37 0.92
N ARG A 341 -13.44 -10.74 2.03
CA ARG A 341 -13.39 -12.07 2.65
C ARG A 341 -13.97 -13.15 1.73
N ARG A 342 -13.21 -13.53 0.71
CA ARG A 342 -13.56 -14.53 -0.30
C ARG A 342 -12.45 -15.56 -0.41
N VAL A 343 -12.82 -16.82 -0.59
CA VAL A 343 -11.85 -17.92 -0.79
C VAL A 343 -11.33 -17.95 -2.24
N TRP A 344 -12.08 -17.37 -3.18
CA TRP A 344 -11.73 -17.33 -4.59
C TRP A 344 -11.96 -15.92 -5.19
N PRO A 345 -11.04 -15.43 -6.05
CA PRO A 345 -9.78 -16.03 -6.48
C PRO A 345 -8.71 -16.07 -5.38
N LEU A 346 -7.69 -16.92 -5.54
CA LEU A 346 -6.64 -17.13 -4.52
C LEU A 346 -5.90 -15.83 -4.14
N ILE A 347 -5.76 -14.89 -5.08
CA ILE A 347 -5.14 -13.60 -4.80
C ILE A 347 -5.99 -12.76 -3.83
N SER A 348 -7.32 -12.84 -3.91
CA SER A 348 -8.24 -12.18 -2.98
C SER A 348 -8.24 -12.85 -1.61
N LEU A 349 -8.10 -14.17 -1.55
CA LEU A 349 -7.89 -14.88 -0.28
C LEU A 349 -6.58 -14.44 0.37
N GLY A 350 -5.49 -14.39 -0.38
CA GLY A 350 -4.19 -13.92 0.09
C GLY A 350 -4.24 -12.47 0.59
N ALA A 351 -4.86 -11.57 -0.18
CA ALA A 351 -5.08 -10.18 0.23
C ALA A 351 -5.91 -10.09 1.51
N SER A 352 -6.94 -10.92 1.65
CA SER A 352 -7.76 -10.99 2.87
C SER A 352 -6.97 -11.46 4.07
N VAL A 353 -6.19 -12.53 3.94
CA VAL A 353 -5.34 -13.03 5.01
C VAL A 353 -4.34 -11.95 5.43
N ALA A 354 -3.69 -11.29 4.46
CA ALA A 354 -2.71 -10.24 4.71
C ALA A 354 -3.29 -8.96 5.34
N CYS A 355 -4.56 -8.63 5.09
CA CYS A 355 -5.21 -7.42 5.58
C CYS A 355 -5.93 -7.61 6.92
N TRP A 356 -6.45 -8.81 7.20
CA TRP A 356 -7.31 -9.05 8.37
C TRP A 356 -6.61 -9.78 9.51
N TYR A 357 -5.52 -10.50 9.23
CA TYR A 357 -4.90 -11.43 10.19
C TYR A 357 -3.41 -11.15 10.36
N GLU A 358 -3.09 -10.38 11.40
CA GLU A 358 -1.72 -9.97 11.71
C GLU A 358 -0.81 -11.17 11.95
N HIS A 359 -1.23 -12.09 12.82
CA HIS A 359 -0.37 -13.16 13.30
C HIS A 359 -0.28 -14.30 12.28
N ILE A 360 -1.35 -14.53 11.52
CA ILE A 360 -1.29 -15.42 10.36
C ILE A 360 -0.35 -14.84 9.29
N SER A 361 -0.49 -13.57 8.93
CA SER A 361 0.40 -12.94 7.95
C SER A 361 1.86 -12.88 8.44
N ARG A 362 2.08 -12.76 9.76
CA ARG A 362 3.38 -12.90 10.41
C ARG A 362 3.97 -14.30 10.24
N THR A 363 3.17 -15.34 10.47
CA THR A 363 3.56 -16.73 10.26
C THR A 363 3.92 -16.98 8.80
N VAL A 364 3.11 -16.50 7.87
CA VAL A 364 3.38 -16.62 6.42
C VAL A 364 4.68 -15.91 6.05
N SER A 365 4.88 -14.69 6.52
CA SER A 365 6.12 -13.93 6.28
C SER A 365 7.34 -14.63 6.88
N LEU A 366 7.23 -15.24 8.05
CA LEU A 366 8.29 -16.03 8.66
C LEU A 366 8.67 -17.24 7.79
N LEU A 367 7.70 -18.01 7.32
CA LEU A 367 7.95 -19.18 6.48
C LEU A 367 8.51 -18.79 5.11
N MET A 368 8.00 -17.72 4.51
CA MET A 368 8.37 -17.28 3.16
C MET A 368 9.66 -16.47 3.15
N CYS A 369 9.72 -15.36 3.90
CA CYS A 369 10.83 -14.42 3.84
C CYS A 369 12.10 -14.96 4.51
N LYS A 370 11.98 -15.70 5.63
CA LYS A 370 13.17 -16.26 6.32
C LYS A 370 13.85 -17.33 5.46
N HIS A 371 13.06 -18.14 4.77
CA HIS A 371 13.54 -19.25 3.94
C HIS A 371 13.51 -18.92 2.43
N HIS A 372 13.57 -17.64 2.05
CA HIS A 372 13.38 -17.23 0.66
C HIS A 372 14.38 -17.88 -0.32
N LEU A 373 15.61 -18.19 0.10
CA LEU A 373 16.61 -18.87 -0.73
C LEU A 373 16.18 -20.31 -1.08
N PHE A 374 15.57 -21.00 -0.12
CA PHE A 374 15.01 -22.33 -0.34
C PHE A 374 13.84 -22.26 -1.32
N TRP A 375 12.93 -21.29 -1.13
CA TRP A 375 11.82 -21.08 -2.07
C TRP A 375 12.31 -20.73 -3.46
N GLU A 376 13.29 -19.82 -3.60
CA GLU A 376 13.89 -19.48 -4.88
C GLU A 376 14.46 -20.71 -5.59
N PHE A 377 15.16 -21.58 -4.86
CA PHE A 377 15.67 -22.85 -5.40
C PHE A 377 14.53 -23.76 -5.90
N ILE A 378 13.50 -23.99 -5.07
CA ILE A 378 12.33 -24.81 -5.43
C ILE A 378 11.62 -24.24 -6.66
N PHE A 379 11.37 -22.93 -6.69
CA PHE A 379 10.72 -22.28 -7.83
C PHE A 379 11.56 -22.38 -9.10
N ARG A 380 12.88 -22.16 -9.02
CA ARG A 380 13.77 -22.32 -10.19
C ARG A 380 13.69 -23.74 -10.75
N PHE A 381 13.70 -24.73 -9.88
CA PHE A 381 13.60 -26.14 -10.26
C PHE A 381 12.26 -26.45 -10.96
N PHE A 382 11.12 -26.15 -10.32
CA PHE A 382 9.79 -26.48 -10.87
C PHE A 382 9.41 -25.64 -12.09
N THR A 383 9.76 -24.36 -12.09
CA THR A 383 9.38 -23.46 -13.18
C THR A 383 10.35 -23.56 -14.37
N ARG A 384 11.46 -24.32 -14.26
CA ARG A 384 12.54 -24.34 -15.26
C ARG A 384 12.99 -22.92 -15.63
N ASN A 385 13.09 -22.04 -14.63
CA ASN A 385 13.34 -20.59 -14.79
C ASN A 385 12.31 -19.82 -15.67
N ARG A 386 11.11 -20.37 -15.89
CA ARG A 386 10.03 -19.65 -16.62
C ARG A 386 9.46 -18.50 -15.82
N ILE A 387 9.35 -18.64 -14.49
CA ILE A 387 8.99 -17.52 -13.62
C ILE A 387 10.26 -16.71 -13.38
N ARG A 388 10.19 -15.42 -13.70
CA ARG A 388 11.35 -14.54 -13.60
C ARG A 388 11.76 -14.36 -12.14
N THR A 389 13.02 -14.64 -11.85
CA THR A 389 13.59 -14.65 -10.50
C THR A 389 13.39 -13.34 -9.75
N PHE A 390 13.36 -12.20 -10.46
CA PHE A 390 13.16 -10.89 -9.83
C PHE A 390 11.78 -10.68 -9.21
N LEU A 391 10.72 -11.33 -9.72
CA LEU A 391 9.38 -11.22 -9.13
C LEU A 391 9.35 -11.93 -7.78
N MET A 392 9.91 -13.13 -7.72
CA MET A 392 10.02 -13.91 -6.48
C MET A 392 10.91 -13.21 -5.46
N GLU A 393 12.01 -12.66 -5.95
CA GLU A 393 12.94 -11.88 -5.16
C GLU A 393 12.28 -10.68 -4.48
N GLY A 394 11.53 -9.86 -5.22
CA GLY A 394 10.76 -8.75 -4.65
C GLY A 394 9.69 -9.24 -3.68
N PHE A 395 9.03 -10.35 -4.01
CA PHE A 395 7.97 -10.93 -3.21
C PHE A 395 8.45 -11.42 -1.84
N PHE A 396 9.65 -12.00 -1.75
CA PHE A 396 10.14 -12.55 -0.47
C PHE A 396 11.01 -11.60 0.34
N CYS A 397 11.51 -10.51 -0.24
CA CYS A 397 12.45 -9.61 0.41
C CYS A 397 11.75 -8.48 1.19
N HIS A 398 10.94 -8.82 2.18
CA HIS A 398 10.34 -7.86 3.11
C HIS A 398 10.28 -8.45 4.51
N THR A 399 9.78 -7.68 5.48
CA THR A 399 9.45 -8.19 6.82
C THR A 399 7.94 -8.16 7.01
N HIS A 400 7.43 -8.94 7.97
CA HIS A 400 6.02 -8.86 8.35
C HIS A 400 5.64 -7.43 8.74
N ASN A 401 6.48 -6.77 9.57
CA ASN A 401 6.23 -5.41 10.04
C ASN A 401 6.11 -4.43 8.86
N ALA A 402 7.05 -4.49 7.92
CA ALA A 402 7.02 -3.66 6.72
C ALA A 402 5.76 -3.86 5.88
N ALA A 403 5.39 -5.11 5.63
CA ALA A 403 4.22 -5.45 4.83
C ALA A 403 2.92 -5.00 5.52
N TRP A 404 2.74 -5.38 6.79
CA TRP A 404 1.54 -5.06 7.58
C TRP A 404 1.34 -3.54 7.71
N HIS A 405 2.37 -2.83 8.15
CA HIS A 405 2.27 -1.39 8.34
C HIS A 405 2.10 -0.63 7.04
N THR A 406 2.82 -0.98 5.97
CA THR A 406 2.67 -0.29 4.68
C THR A 406 1.26 -0.50 4.12
N LEU A 407 0.71 -1.71 4.21
CA LEU A 407 -0.65 -2.03 3.78
C LEU A 407 -1.69 -1.20 4.53
N HIS A 408 -1.62 -1.16 5.86
CA HIS A 408 -2.62 -0.44 6.63
C HIS A 408 -2.40 1.08 6.63
N ASN A 409 -1.17 1.58 6.80
CA ASN A 409 -0.91 3.02 6.90
C ASN A 409 -0.85 3.73 5.55
N VAL A 410 -0.46 3.03 4.49
CA VAL A 410 -0.40 3.63 3.15
C VAL A 410 -1.64 3.24 2.35
N ILE A 411 -1.90 1.95 2.08
CA ILE A 411 -3.01 1.58 1.19
C ILE A 411 -4.37 1.93 1.82
N CYS A 412 -4.61 1.52 3.07
CA CYS A 412 -5.88 1.82 3.74
C CYS A 412 -5.89 3.25 4.32
N GLY A 413 -4.80 3.65 4.99
CA GLY A 413 -4.69 4.90 5.73
C GLY A 413 -4.79 6.16 4.89
N THR A 414 -4.47 6.07 3.60
CA THR A 414 -4.52 7.23 2.68
C THR A 414 -5.87 7.37 1.97
N ALA A 415 -6.82 6.46 2.17
CA ALA A 415 -8.13 6.49 1.55
C ALA A 415 -8.83 7.85 1.66
N GLY A 416 -8.77 8.49 2.85
CA GLY A 416 -9.35 9.81 3.08
C GLY A 416 -8.53 10.99 2.55
N LYS A 417 -7.31 10.76 2.06
CA LYS A 417 -6.36 11.80 1.61
C LYS A 417 -6.17 11.80 0.09
N ILE A 418 -6.29 10.65 -0.56
CA ILE A 418 -6.06 10.51 -2.01
C ILE A 418 -6.96 11.45 -2.82
N GLU A 419 -8.22 11.69 -2.42
CA GLU A 419 -9.05 12.70 -3.06
C GLU A 419 -8.35 14.06 -3.11
N GLY A 420 -7.91 14.58 -1.95
CA GLY A 420 -7.23 15.87 -1.89
C GLY A 420 -5.94 15.91 -2.72
N TYR A 421 -5.23 14.79 -2.85
CA TYR A 421 -4.06 14.70 -3.72
C TYR A 421 -4.44 14.81 -5.20
N LEU A 422 -5.48 14.10 -5.62
CA LEU A 422 -6.00 14.18 -6.99
C LEU A 422 -6.53 15.59 -7.32
N ASP A 423 -7.23 16.24 -6.38
CA ASP A 423 -7.66 17.64 -6.53
C ASP A 423 -6.45 18.57 -6.70
N THR A 424 -5.40 18.37 -5.90
CA THR A 424 -4.18 19.17 -6.01
C THR A 424 -3.50 18.98 -7.37
N VAL A 425 -3.42 17.75 -7.87
CA VAL A 425 -2.85 17.47 -9.21
C VAL A 425 -3.73 18.06 -10.33
N ARG A 426 -5.06 18.09 -10.15
CA ARG A 426 -5.97 18.74 -11.08
C ARG A 426 -5.75 20.26 -11.10
N ASP A 427 -5.77 20.88 -9.92
CA ASP A 427 -5.91 22.34 -9.77
C ASP A 427 -4.56 23.08 -9.77
N ARG A 428 -3.53 22.49 -9.18
CA ARG A 428 -2.22 23.16 -8.99
C ARG A 428 -1.15 22.72 -9.98
N MET A 429 -1.41 21.68 -10.77
CA MET A 429 -0.43 21.14 -11.73
C MET A 429 -0.99 21.03 -13.15
N PRO A 430 -1.55 22.10 -13.75
CA PRO A 430 -2.24 22.02 -15.05
C PRO A 430 -1.32 21.56 -16.20
N SER A 431 -0.02 21.86 -16.13
CA SER A 431 0.99 21.52 -17.15
C SER A 431 1.51 20.07 -17.03
N CYS A 432 1.40 19.44 -15.86
CA CYS A 432 1.96 18.12 -15.60
C CYS A 432 1.19 17.04 -16.38
N ALA A 433 1.81 16.34 -17.34
CA ALA A 433 1.11 15.28 -18.07
C ALA A 433 0.78 14.08 -17.15
N VAL A 434 -0.49 13.69 -17.06
CA VAL A 434 -0.93 12.54 -16.24
C VAL A 434 -1.38 11.42 -17.15
N THR A 435 -0.76 10.25 -17.05
CA THR A 435 -1.13 9.04 -17.81
C THR A 435 -1.47 7.92 -16.83
N ILE A 436 -2.55 7.20 -17.10
CA ILE A 436 -3.04 6.09 -16.28
C ILE A 436 -3.10 4.85 -17.15
N LEU A 437 -2.46 3.77 -16.73
CA LEU A 437 -2.52 2.47 -17.40
C LEU A 437 -3.19 1.45 -16.47
N HIS A 438 -4.10 0.65 -17.01
CA HIS A 438 -4.81 -0.37 -16.23
C HIS A 438 -5.17 -1.57 -17.13
N GLY A 439 -5.08 -2.79 -16.61
CA GLY A 439 -5.43 -4.01 -17.35
C GLY A 439 -6.88 -4.44 -17.11
N THR A 440 -7.59 -4.93 -18.13
CA THR A 440 -9.01 -5.33 -17.96
C THR A 440 -9.23 -6.47 -16.97
N ASP A 441 -8.21 -7.31 -16.80
CA ASP A 441 -8.27 -8.57 -16.04
C ASP A 441 -7.50 -8.45 -14.71
N ASP A 442 -7.41 -7.22 -14.16
CA ASP A 442 -6.82 -6.98 -12.85
C ASP A 442 -7.77 -7.45 -11.73
N ASP A 443 -7.50 -8.67 -11.23
CA ASP A 443 -8.23 -9.28 -10.11
C ASP A 443 -7.94 -8.63 -8.75
N LEU A 444 -6.88 -7.80 -8.65
CA LEU A 444 -6.49 -7.15 -7.40
C LEU A 444 -7.16 -5.78 -7.25
N LEU A 445 -7.14 -4.98 -8.32
CA LEU A 445 -7.75 -3.66 -8.37
C LEU A 445 -8.68 -3.56 -9.57
N PRO A 446 -9.95 -3.19 -9.39
CA PRO A 446 -10.84 -3.03 -10.53
C PRO A 446 -10.46 -1.80 -11.38
N VAL A 447 -10.69 -1.89 -12.70
CA VAL A 447 -10.50 -0.77 -13.66
C VAL A 447 -11.24 0.50 -13.23
N SER A 448 -12.34 0.35 -12.49
CA SER A 448 -13.10 1.47 -11.94
C SER A 448 -12.27 2.40 -11.05
N CYS A 449 -11.19 1.92 -10.42
CA CYS A 449 -10.24 2.75 -9.70
C CYS A 449 -9.57 3.76 -10.64
N SER A 450 -9.06 3.29 -11.78
CA SER A 450 -8.45 4.17 -12.80
C SER A 450 -9.49 5.08 -13.46
N SER A 451 -10.70 4.58 -13.72
CA SER A 451 -11.79 5.42 -14.22
C SER A 451 -12.16 6.53 -13.22
N ALA A 452 -12.13 6.25 -11.92
CA ALA A 452 -12.38 7.26 -10.89
C ALA A 452 -11.27 8.32 -10.84
N VAL A 453 -10.00 7.94 -11.03
CA VAL A 453 -8.89 8.91 -11.16
C VAL A 453 -9.11 9.80 -12.39
N LYS A 454 -9.44 9.22 -13.55
CA LYS A 454 -9.75 9.96 -14.79
C LYS A 454 -10.96 10.89 -14.64
N ALA A 455 -12.01 10.47 -13.94
CA ALA A 455 -13.17 11.31 -13.66
C ALA A 455 -12.79 12.53 -12.82
N ARG A 456 -11.82 12.39 -11.91
CA ARG A 456 -11.37 13.47 -11.02
C ARG A 456 -10.31 14.37 -11.64
N ILE A 457 -9.50 13.84 -12.55
CA ILE A 457 -8.52 14.58 -13.36
C ILE A 457 -8.90 14.40 -14.84
N PRO A 458 -9.84 15.20 -15.39
CA PRO A 458 -10.38 14.99 -16.74
C PRO A 458 -9.31 15.01 -17.84
N ARG A 459 -8.22 15.74 -17.62
CA ARG A 459 -7.07 15.85 -18.53
C ARG A 459 -6.13 14.63 -18.52
N ALA A 460 -6.27 13.69 -17.58
CA ALA A 460 -5.42 12.51 -17.53
C ALA A 460 -5.68 11.60 -18.74
N ASP A 461 -4.66 11.00 -19.34
CA ASP A 461 -4.82 10.02 -20.41
C ASP A 461 -5.04 8.62 -19.80
N LEU A 462 -6.21 8.02 -19.99
CA LEU A 462 -6.53 6.69 -19.45
C LEU A 462 -6.42 5.63 -20.55
N ARG A 463 -5.46 4.72 -20.40
CA ARG A 463 -5.21 3.59 -21.31
C ARG A 463 -5.59 2.29 -20.62
N VAL A 464 -6.70 1.70 -21.05
CA VAL A 464 -7.12 0.37 -20.61
C VAL A 464 -6.58 -0.66 -21.59
N ILE A 465 -5.85 -1.65 -21.08
CA ILE A 465 -5.17 -2.67 -21.87
C ILE A 465 -5.92 -3.99 -21.72
N ASP A 466 -6.45 -4.48 -22.83
CA ASP A 466 -7.26 -5.70 -22.88
C ASP A 466 -6.43 -6.96 -22.59
N GLY A 467 -7.02 -7.89 -21.83
CA GLY A 467 -6.42 -9.19 -21.50
C GLY A 467 -5.17 -9.11 -20.62
N LYS A 468 -5.04 -8.05 -19.80
CA LYS A 468 -3.90 -7.86 -18.89
C LYS A 468 -4.35 -7.72 -17.46
N ASP A 469 -3.57 -8.32 -16.57
CA ASP A 469 -3.72 -8.29 -15.12
C ASP A 469 -2.82 -7.22 -14.46
N HIS A 470 -2.85 -7.17 -13.13
CA HIS A 470 -2.10 -6.22 -12.29
C HIS A 470 -0.60 -6.12 -12.62
N ILE A 471 0.03 -7.20 -13.11
CA ILE A 471 1.46 -7.31 -13.38
C ILE A 471 1.72 -7.34 -14.89
N THR A 472 0.89 -8.03 -15.67
CA THR A 472 1.09 -8.21 -17.12
C THR A 472 0.82 -6.97 -17.96
N ILE A 473 0.26 -5.90 -17.35
CA ILE A 473 0.30 -4.55 -17.95
C ILE A 473 1.72 -4.10 -18.32
N VAL A 474 2.74 -4.60 -17.60
CA VAL A 474 4.18 -4.42 -17.90
C VAL A 474 4.81 -5.74 -18.35
N VAL A 475 4.65 -6.81 -17.58
CA VAL A 475 5.31 -8.11 -17.86
C VAL A 475 4.67 -8.77 -19.08
N GLY A 476 5.46 -8.99 -20.13
CA GLY A 476 4.98 -9.45 -21.43
C GLY A 476 4.63 -8.32 -22.40
N ARG A 477 4.73 -7.06 -21.97
CA ARG A 477 4.58 -5.85 -22.79
C ARG A 477 5.78 -4.90 -22.67
N GLN A 478 6.95 -5.39 -22.27
CA GLN A 478 8.08 -4.55 -21.84
C GLN A 478 8.54 -3.56 -22.92
N LYS A 479 8.69 -4.01 -24.17
CA LYS A 479 9.09 -3.15 -25.30
C LYS A 479 8.03 -2.10 -25.63
N ALA A 480 6.76 -2.51 -25.66
CA ALA A 480 5.66 -1.61 -25.93
C ALA A 480 5.54 -0.55 -24.82
N PHE A 481 5.62 -0.98 -23.56
CA PHE A 481 5.53 -0.10 -22.40
C PHE A 481 6.72 0.87 -22.31
N ALA A 482 7.96 0.43 -22.59
CA ALA A 482 9.11 1.32 -22.66
C ALA A 482 8.93 2.40 -23.73
N ARG A 483 8.48 2.03 -24.94
CA ARG A 483 8.17 2.99 -26.00
C ARG A 483 7.05 3.97 -25.62
N GLU A 484 5.99 3.48 -24.97
CA GLU A 484 4.91 4.33 -24.47
C GLU A 484 5.43 5.38 -23.46
N LEU A 485 6.35 5.00 -22.57
CA LEU A 485 6.97 5.92 -21.62
C LEU A 485 7.81 6.99 -22.33
N GLU A 486 8.63 6.61 -23.31
CA GLU A 486 9.43 7.56 -24.10
C GLU A 486 8.53 8.64 -24.73
N LEU A 487 7.42 8.22 -25.36
CA LEU A 487 6.45 9.13 -25.96
C LEU A 487 5.78 10.05 -24.92
N ILE A 488 5.48 9.54 -23.73
CA ILE A 488 4.89 10.33 -22.64
C ILE A 488 5.85 11.44 -22.20
N TRP A 489 7.13 11.11 -22.02
CA TRP A 489 8.14 12.08 -21.58
C TRP A 489 8.45 13.10 -22.67
N GLU A 490 8.55 12.69 -23.92
CA GLU A 490 8.70 13.60 -25.06
C GLU A 490 7.53 14.59 -25.16
N ALA A 491 6.30 14.11 -25.07
CA ALA A 491 5.10 14.95 -25.09
C ALA A 491 5.04 15.91 -23.89
N ALA A 492 5.46 15.48 -22.70
CA ALA A 492 5.54 16.34 -21.53
C ALA A 492 6.55 17.48 -21.72
N ASN A 493 7.69 17.18 -22.36
CA ASN A 493 8.73 18.16 -22.64
C ASN A 493 8.35 19.18 -23.70
N LEU A 494 7.55 18.79 -24.69
CA LEU A 494 7.01 19.73 -25.68
C LEU A 494 6.02 20.73 -25.06
N LYS A 495 5.30 20.36 -23.99
CA LYS A 495 4.35 21.25 -23.29
C LYS A 495 5.02 22.22 -22.31
N ALA A 496 6.25 21.95 -21.92
CA ALA A 496 7.02 22.77 -20.99
C ALA A 496 7.83 23.87 -21.70
N LYS A 497 8.00 23.76 -23.02
CA LYS A 497 8.54 24.81 -23.91
C LYS A 497 7.40 25.63 -24.45
#